data_AF-A0A380EML2-F1
#
_entry.id   AF-A0A380EML2-F1
#
_cell.length_a   1.000
_cell.length_b   1.000
_cell.length_c   1.000
_cell.angle_alpha   90.00
_cell.angle_beta   90.00
_cell.angle_gamma   90.00
#
_symmetry.space_group_name_H-M   'P 1'
#
loop_
_entity.id
_entity.type
_entity.pdbx_description
1 polymer ?
#
loop_
_entity_poly.entity_id
_entity_poly.type
_entity_poly.pdbx_seq_one_letter_code
_entity_poly.pdbx_strand_id
1 'polypeptide(L)'
;MITGETKFIDWGVFLVLGIFIGSYIAARGSREFKWRLPDKITIRNSAIGGICMGFGASVAGGCSIGNGLVETATMTWQGWIALASMIVGVWTMSHFIFVRPMKKVHQQSAKVKQQTQIV
;
A
#
# COMPACT_ATOMS: atom_id res chain seq x y z
N MET A 1 28.95 0.41 3.15
CA MET A 1 29.72 1.66 3.32
C MET A 1 28.85 2.63 4.11
N ILE A 2 29.00 2.63 5.43
CA ILE A 2 28.39 3.64 6.31
C ILE A 2 29.57 4.24 7.08
N THR A 3 30.13 5.30 6.53
CA THR A 3 31.11 6.12 7.25
C THR A 3 30.34 7.33 7.73
N GLY A 4 30.30 7.53 9.04
CA GLY A 4 29.80 8.76 9.64
C GLY A 4 30.63 9.95 9.17
N GLU A 5 29.95 11.03 8.84
CA GLU A 5 30.40 12.44 8.87
C GLU A 5 29.21 13.28 8.34
N THR A 6 28.61 14.07 9.22
CA THR A 6 27.68 15.21 8.99
C THR A 6 27.08 15.39 7.57
N LYS A 7 26.15 14.51 7.16
CA LYS A 7 25.34 14.71 5.95
C LYS A 7 23.96 14.08 6.14
N PHE A 8 23.12 14.74 6.93
CA PHE A 8 21.75 14.29 7.28
C PHE A 8 20.78 14.16 6.08
N ILE A 9 21.27 14.29 4.85
CA ILE A 9 20.52 14.24 3.60
C ILE A 9 21.20 13.22 2.69
N ASP A 10 20.69 12.00 2.76
CA ASP A 10 21.00 10.92 1.82
C ASP A 10 20.13 11.04 0.56
N TRP A 11 20.55 10.43 -0.55
CA TRP A 11 19.76 10.35 -1.78
C TRP A 11 18.36 9.77 -1.53
N GLY A 12 18.25 8.82 -0.59
CA GLY A 12 16.96 8.28 -0.16
C GLY A 12 16.03 9.33 0.45
N VAL A 13 16.57 10.27 1.24
CA VAL A 13 15.78 11.34 1.86
C VAL A 13 15.26 12.32 0.80
N PHE A 14 16.10 12.66 -0.18
CA PHE A 14 15.68 13.46 -1.34
C PHE A 14 14.56 12.79 -2.13
N LEU A 15 14.64 11.48 -2.34
CA LEU A 15 13.59 10.71 -3.01
C LEU A 15 12.28 10.75 -2.22
N VAL A 16 12.31 10.54 -0.90
CA VAL A 16 11.11 10.59 -0.05
C VAL A 16 10.48 11.98 -0.06
N LEU A 17 11.28 13.05 0.07
CA LEU A 17 10.79 14.43 -0.03
C LEU A 17 10.23 14.74 -1.42
N GLY A 18 10.86 14.23 -2.48
CA GLY A 18 10.39 14.36 -3.86
C GLY A 18 9.02 13.71 -4.08
N ILE A 19 8.79 12.50 -3.55
CA ILE A 19 7.49 11.83 -3.62
C ILE A 19 6.43 12.63 -2.85
N PHE A 20 6.77 13.13 -1.66
CA PHE A 20 5.84 13.92 -0.85
C PHE A 20 5.41 15.22 -1.56
N ILE A 21 6.37 15.99 -2.07
CA ILE A 21 6.09 17.26 -2.78
C ILE A 21 5.41 16.99 -4.12
N GLY A 22 5.88 15.99 -4.87
CA GLY A 22 5.32 15.63 -6.18
C GLY A 22 3.87 15.17 -6.10
N SER A 23 3.54 14.31 -5.14
CA SER A 23 2.15 13.87 -4.90
C SER A 23 1.24 15.04 -4.46
N TYR A 24 1.76 15.97 -3.65
CA TYR A 24 1.01 17.17 -3.26
C TYR A 24 0.69 18.08 -4.46
N ILE A 25 1.67 18.37 -5.31
CA ILE A 25 1.47 19.19 -6.52
C ILE A 25 0.51 18.49 -7.48
N ALA A 26 0.68 17.19 -7.70
CA ALA A 26 -0.20 16.40 -8.56
C ALA A 26 -1.65 16.42 -8.06
N ALA A 27 -1.86 16.18 -6.77
CA ALA A 27 -3.19 16.18 -6.19
C ALA A 27 -3.84 17.58 -6.23
N ARG A 28 -3.07 18.67 -6.05
CA ARG A 28 -3.55 20.04 -6.21
C ARG A 28 -3.93 20.34 -7.67
N GLY A 29 -3.15 19.83 -8.63
CA GLY A 29 -3.42 19.95 -10.06
C GLY A 29 -4.68 19.21 -10.51
N SER A 30 -4.96 18.04 -9.94
CA SER A 30 -6.16 17.26 -10.26
C SER A 30 -7.47 17.86 -9.72
N ARG A 31 -7.44 18.91 -8.88
CA ARG A 31 -8.61 19.55 -8.23
C ARG A 31 -9.55 18.59 -7.47
N GLU A 32 -9.14 17.34 -7.26
CA GLU A 32 -9.85 16.26 -6.57
C GLU A 32 -9.44 16.15 -5.09
N PHE A 33 -8.82 17.21 -4.53
CA PHE A 33 -8.33 17.22 -3.15
C PHE A 33 -9.52 17.23 -2.16
N LYS A 34 -9.98 16.03 -1.81
CA LYS A 34 -11.02 15.81 -0.79
C LYS A 34 -10.34 15.31 0.47
N TRP A 35 -10.46 16.06 1.56
CA TRP A 35 -10.03 15.63 2.88
C TRP A 35 -10.88 14.43 3.33
N ARG A 36 -10.41 13.22 3.05
CA ARG A 36 -11.05 11.97 3.48
C ARG A 36 -10.39 11.51 4.77
N LEU A 37 -11.04 11.80 5.90
CA LEU A 37 -10.69 11.16 7.16
C LEU A 37 -11.42 9.81 7.23
N PRO A 38 -10.70 8.68 7.14
CA PRO A 38 -11.32 7.36 7.22
C PRO A 38 -11.87 7.07 8.64
N ASP A 39 -12.91 6.25 8.75
CA ASP A 39 -13.45 5.82 10.07
C ASP A 39 -12.36 5.12 10.89
N LYS A 40 -12.49 5.18 12.22
CA LYS A 40 -11.61 4.53 13.22
C LYS A 40 -11.25 3.08 12.89
N ILE A 41 -12.17 2.30 12.32
CA ILE A 41 -11.91 0.91 11.90
C ILE A 41 -10.88 0.87 10.78
N THR A 42 -11.05 1.71 9.76
CA THR A 42 -10.16 1.79 8.61
C THR A 42 -8.79 2.32 9.01
N ILE A 43 -8.73 3.32 9.91
CA ILE A 43 -7.46 3.82 10.45
C ILE A 43 -6.68 2.70 11.17
N ARG A 44 -7.36 1.91 12.01
CA ARG A 44 -6.73 0.80 12.74
C ARG A 44 -6.24 -0.29 11.78
N ASN A 45 -7.07 -0.65 10.79
CA ASN A 45 -6.70 -1.65 9.79
C ASN A 45 -5.50 -1.18 8.94
N SER A 46 -5.47 0.09 8.53
CA SER A 46 -4.34 0.66 7.78
C SER A 46 -3.07 0.74 8.62
N ALA A 47 -3.17 1.07 9.92
CA ALA A 47 -2.02 1.10 10.82
C ALA A 47 -1.43 -0.31 11.02
N ILE A 48 -2.27 -1.32 11.28
CA ILE A 48 -1.82 -2.72 11.41
C ILE A 48 -1.20 -3.20 10.09
N GLY A 49 -1.85 -2.91 8.96
CA GLY A 49 -1.33 -3.24 7.63
C GLY A 49 0.03 -2.59 7.35
N GLY A 50 0.20 -1.31 7.73
CA GLY A 50 1.45 -0.58 7.58
C GLY A 50 2.60 -1.18 8.41
N ILE A 51 2.33 -1.59 9.66
CA ILE A 51 3.32 -2.26 10.51
C ILE A 51 3.73 -3.61 9.89
N CYS A 52 2.75 -4.42 9.45
CA CYS A 52 3.05 -5.69 8.79
C CYS A 52 3.84 -5.51 7.49
N MET A 53 3.50 -4.49 6.68
CA MET A 53 4.20 -4.19 5.43
C MET A 53 5.63 -3.70 5.69
N GLY A 54 5.83 -2.86 6.72
CA GLY A 54 7.14 -2.41 7.15
C GLY A 54 8.03 -3.55 7.63
N PHE A 55 7.50 -4.42 8.50
CA PHE A 55 8.21 -5.61 8.96
C PHE A 55 8.59 -6.54 7.80
N GLY A 56 7.65 -6.81 6.89
CA GLY A 56 7.90 -7.60 5.69
C GLY A 56 8.99 -6.99 4.80
N ALA A 57 9.00 -5.67 4.62
CA ALA A 57 10.02 -4.97 3.86
C ALA A 57 11.41 -5.05 4.50
N SER A 58 11.49 -4.94 5.83
CA SER A 58 12.75 -5.11 6.56
C SER A 58 13.31 -6.53 6.45
N VAL A 59 12.45 -7.56 6.53
CA VAL A 59 12.86 -8.97 6.39
C VAL A 59 13.27 -9.29 4.95
N ALA A 60 12.55 -8.76 3.96
CA ALA A 60 12.86 -8.95 2.55
C ALA A 60 14.07 -8.12 2.08
N GLY A 61 14.52 -7.14 2.87
CA GLY A 61 15.61 -6.24 2.52
C GLY A 61 15.24 -5.20 1.45
N GLY A 62 13.95 -4.95 1.23
CA GLY A 62 13.50 -4.00 0.22
C GLY A 62 11.98 -3.84 0.14
N CYS A 63 11.54 -3.00 -0.80
CA CYS A 63 10.13 -2.66 -0.99
C CYS A 63 9.69 -2.99 -2.42
N SER A 64 8.40 -2.84 -2.72
CA SER A 64 7.87 -3.10 -4.07
C SER A 64 8.52 -2.22 -5.16
N ILE A 65 9.05 -1.04 -4.80
CA ILE A 65 9.78 -0.18 -5.73
C ILE A 65 11.20 -0.73 -5.96
N GLY A 66 11.93 -1.07 -4.90
CA GLY A 66 13.28 -1.62 -5.00
C GLY A 66 13.29 -2.99 -5.67
N ASN A 67 12.65 -3.99 -5.06
CA ASN A 67 12.72 -5.37 -5.54
C ASN A 67 11.76 -5.65 -6.70
N GLY A 68 10.69 -4.86 -6.81
CA GLY A 68 9.69 -5.04 -7.86
C GLY A 68 9.99 -4.26 -9.13
N LEU A 69 10.39 -2.99 -9.05
CA LEU A 69 10.62 -2.15 -10.24
C LEU A 69 12.10 -2.08 -10.64
N VAL A 70 13.01 -1.90 -9.68
CA VAL A 70 14.44 -1.71 -10.00
C VAL A 70 15.11 -3.05 -10.32
N GLU A 71 14.94 -4.07 -9.48
CA GLU A 71 15.59 -5.37 -9.69
C GLU A 71 15.11 -6.09 -10.97
N THR A 72 13.81 -5.96 -11.29
CA THR A 72 13.24 -6.49 -12.54
C THR A 72 13.75 -5.74 -13.77
N ALA A 73 13.93 -4.41 -13.69
CA ALA A 73 14.53 -3.62 -14.75
C ALA A 73 16.01 -3.96 -14.98
N THR A 74 16.73 -4.37 -13.93
CA THR A 74 18.10 -4.90 -14.03
C THR A 74 18.16 -6.36 -14.49
N MET A 75 17.02 -6.97 -14.85
CA MET A 75 16.89 -8.35 -15.32
C MET A 75 17.54 -9.38 -14.38
N THR A 76 17.52 -9.14 -13.07
CA THR A 76 18.16 -10.02 -12.09
C THR A 76 17.23 -11.17 -11.72
N TRP A 77 17.78 -12.38 -11.60
CA TRP A 77 17.00 -13.57 -11.20
C TRP A 77 16.35 -13.41 -9.82
N GLN A 78 17.02 -12.70 -8.90
CA GLN A 78 16.52 -12.42 -7.55
C GLN A 78 15.26 -11.53 -7.58
N GLY A 79 15.23 -10.50 -8.43
CA GLY A 79 14.07 -9.63 -8.61
C GLY A 79 12.82 -10.40 -9.08
N TRP A 80 12.98 -11.36 -9.99
CA TRP A 80 11.87 -12.19 -10.47
C TRP A 80 11.26 -13.06 -9.37
N ILE A 81 12.08 -13.61 -8.48
CA ILE A 81 11.61 -14.43 -7.35
C ILE A 81 10.94 -13.56 -6.30
N ALA A 82 11.52 -12.39 -6.00
CA ALA A 82 10.92 -11.40 -5.12
C ALA A 82 9.55 -10.97 -5.66
N LEU A 83 9.46 -10.65 -6.95
CA LEU A 83 8.22 -10.29 -7.64
C LEU A 83 7.18 -11.42 -7.56
N ALA A 84 7.56 -12.66 -7.88
CA ALA A 84 6.65 -13.80 -7.82
C ALA A 84 6.08 -14.02 -6.40
N SER A 85 6.94 -13.92 -5.37
CA SER A 85 6.53 -14.05 -3.98
C SER A 85 5.60 -12.90 -3.53
N MET A 86 5.85 -11.67 -3.97
CA MET A 86 4.96 -10.53 -3.72
C MET A 86 3.60 -10.73 -4.40
N ILE A 87 3.58 -11.23 -5.64
CA ILE A 87 2.33 -11.51 -6.37
C ILE A 87 1.50 -12.54 -5.60
N VAL A 88 2.11 -13.65 -5.17
CA VAL A 88 1.41 -14.68 -4.39
C VAL A 88 0.93 -14.12 -3.05
N GLY A 89 1.77 -13.39 -2.32
CA GLY A 89 1.41 -12.80 -1.03
C GLY A 89 0.24 -11.81 -1.12
N VAL A 90 0.27 -10.90 -2.09
CA VAL A 90 -0.85 -9.98 -2.35
C VAL A 90 -2.08 -10.73 -2.82
N TRP A 91 -1.94 -11.75 -3.66
CA TRP A 91 -3.06 -12.55 -4.13
C TRP A 91 -3.74 -13.30 -2.98
N THR A 92 -2.98 -13.94 -2.08
CA THR A 92 -3.54 -14.62 -0.91
C THR A 92 -4.22 -13.63 0.05
N MET A 93 -3.59 -12.48 0.31
CA MET A 93 -4.16 -11.46 1.18
C MET A 93 -5.40 -10.82 0.57
N SER A 94 -5.37 -10.53 -0.73
CA SER A 94 -6.50 -10.02 -1.50
C SER A 94 -7.65 -11.02 -1.50
N HIS A 95 -7.38 -12.30 -1.76
CA HIS A 95 -8.39 -13.34 -1.69
C HIS A 95 -9.00 -13.45 -0.29
N PHE A 96 -8.18 -13.44 0.77
CA PHE A 96 -8.65 -13.50 2.16
C PHE A 96 -9.48 -12.26 2.55
N ILE A 97 -9.05 -11.07 2.14
CA ILE A 97 -9.71 -9.80 2.44
C ILE A 97 -10.89 -9.50 1.51
N PHE A 98 -11.04 -10.09 0.31
CA PHE A 98 -12.20 -9.87 -0.57
C PHE A 98 -13.29 -10.93 -0.39
N VAL A 99 -12.93 -12.19 -0.12
CA VAL A 99 -13.90 -13.29 0.07
C VAL A 99 -14.79 -13.07 1.30
N ARG A 100 -14.28 -12.42 2.36
CA ARG A 100 -15.05 -12.18 3.59
C ARG A 100 -15.96 -10.94 3.58
N PRO A 101 -15.57 -9.76 3.06
CA PRO A 101 -16.42 -8.57 3.04
C PRO A 101 -17.31 -8.49 1.80
N MET A 102 -17.02 -9.17 0.67
CA MET A 102 -18.04 -9.24 -0.39
C MET A 102 -19.30 -9.90 0.14
N LYS A 103 -19.19 -10.94 1.00
CA LYS A 103 -20.35 -11.45 1.74
C LYS A 103 -21.02 -10.36 2.58
N LYS A 104 -20.28 -9.57 3.37
CA LYS A 104 -20.89 -8.52 4.23
C LYS A 104 -21.53 -7.36 3.46
N VAL A 105 -20.90 -6.89 2.38
CA VAL A 105 -21.41 -5.83 1.50
C VAL A 105 -22.63 -6.32 0.71
N HIS A 106 -22.62 -7.55 0.17
CA HIS A 106 -23.80 -8.13 -0.49
C HIS A 106 -24.95 -8.36 0.49
N GLN A 107 -24.66 -8.77 1.73
CA GLN A 107 -25.67 -8.99 2.77
C GLN A 107 -26.26 -7.66 3.29
N GLN A 108 -25.47 -6.59 3.40
CA GLN A 108 -25.99 -5.24 3.71
C GLN A 108 -26.82 -4.67 2.57
N SER A 109 -26.37 -4.79 1.31
CA SER A 109 -27.16 -4.34 0.15
C SER A 109 -28.47 -5.11 0.00
N ALA A 110 -28.49 -6.41 0.29
CA ALA A 110 -29.71 -7.22 0.30
C ALA A 110 -30.67 -6.83 1.44
N LYS A 111 -30.14 -6.58 2.66
CA LYS A 111 -30.96 -6.19 3.82
C LYS A 111 -31.56 -4.79 3.69
N VAL A 112 -30.83 -3.83 3.10
CA VAL A 112 -31.31 -2.47 2.81
C VAL A 112 -32.42 -2.48 1.74
N LYS A 113 -32.26 -3.27 0.67
CA LYS A 113 -33.27 -3.40 -0.39
C LYS A 113 -34.59 -3.98 0.11
N GLN A 114 -34.53 -4.88 1.11
CA GLN A 114 -35.72 -5.50 1.70
C GLN A 114 -36.46 -4.56 2.67
N GLN A 115 -35.78 -3.59 3.29
CA GLN A 115 -36.41 -2.62 4.19
C GLN A 115 -37.15 -1.50 3.43
N THR A 116 -36.74 -1.16 2.21
CA THR A 116 -37.41 -0.14 1.37
C THR A 116 -38.68 -0.65 0.67
N GLN A 117 -38.94 -1.96 0.65
CA GLN A 117 -40.11 -2.57 -0.01
C GLN A 117 -41.30 -2.84 0.94
N ILE A 118 -41.19 -2.43 2.21
CA ILE A 118 -42.21 -2.65 3.26
C ILE A 118 -42.67 -1.32 3.90
N VAL A 119 -42.32 -0.18 3.27
CA VAL A 119 -42.80 1.18 3.61
C VAL A 119 -43.45 1.82 2.41
#